data_AF-A0A920SVG0-F1
#
_entry.id   AF-A0A920SVG0-F1
#
_cell.length_a   1.000
_cell.length_b   1.000
_cell.length_c   1.000
_cell.angle_alpha   90.00
_cell.angle_beta   90.00
_cell.angle_gamma   90.00
#
_symmetry.space_group_name_H-M   'P 1'
#
loop_
_entity.id
_entity.type
_entity.pdbx_description
1 polymer ?
#
loop_
_entity_poly.entity_id
_entity_poly.type
_entity_poly.pdbx_seq_one_letter_code
_entity_poly.pdbx_strand_id
1 'polypeptide(L)'
;MALNPREVEPFYLRVVPVLACGSPFPACSGQIFNWTGNLSKYADQVQYTRLIFPIADFEVDVRDTYTTQANLTEKSGWSSFLREIDLLRRTDPDGPGHYYYGAVTLPQGSAWGGLGYIGRPTSVGRPSEFTLAHEIGHNLSLRHAPCGGPSGTDQNYPYSGGFIGKWGYDPRGASGLGELKNPGVIKDLMSYCNPEWISDYHFEKSLAFRANQGPSPRQSDRISQSEDVLILWGGSDEGVLTLEPAIHMTAPAVLPVEDGPYRVEGFNENGTSLFSLSFSLTETEYGSGGDFYFALPFEAGAADELTRIQLLGPEGEIELGGAVPSPDLAVVTNRQTGRIQSIIREWDETLLPISPEVDVLVTDGISTRRIIGGME
;
A
#
# COMPACT_ATOMS: atom_id res chain seq x y z
N MET A 1 31.56 -24.90 14.89
CA MET A 1 30.57 -24.28 13.99
C MET A 1 30.78 -22.78 14.08
N ALA A 2 31.12 -22.09 13.00
CA ALA A 2 31.23 -20.64 13.01
C ALA A 2 29.82 -20.04 12.82
N LEU A 3 29.45 -19.07 13.66
CA LEU A 3 28.23 -18.30 13.45
C LEU A 3 28.40 -17.43 12.19
N ASN A 4 27.37 -17.33 11.37
CA ASN A 4 27.33 -16.45 10.19
C ASN A 4 26.24 -15.38 10.40
N PRO A 5 26.49 -14.36 11.25
CA PRO A 5 25.53 -13.30 11.49
C PRO A 5 25.28 -12.50 10.21
N ARG A 6 24.03 -12.08 9.99
CA ARG A 6 23.63 -11.19 8.91
C ARG A 6 23.12 -9.89 9.53
N GLU A 7 23.64 -8.76 9.06
CA GLU A 7 23.12 -7.44 9.42
C GLU A 7 21.89 -7.13 8.56
N VAL A 8 20.88 -6.55 9.19
CA VAL A 8 19.64 -6.12 8.56
C VAL A 8 19.21 -4.81 9.19
N GLU A 9 18.63 -3.91 8.39
CA GLU A 9 18.13 -2.62 8.90
C GLU A 9 17.01 -2.81 9.93
N PRO A 10 16.85 -1.88 10.89
CA PRO A 10 15.71 -1.87 11.78
C PRO A 10 14.39 -1.86 11.00
N PHE A 11 13.39 -2.57 11.53
CA PHE A 11 12.08 -2.67 10.91
C PHE A 11 11.13 -1.67 11.58
N TYR A 12 10.77 -0.62 10.84
CA TYR A 12 9.83 0.40 11.27
C TYR A 12 8.45 0.13 10.65
N LEU A 13 7.47 -0.19 11.47
CA LEU A 13 6.09 -0.41 11.05
C LEU A 13 5.23 0.80 11.41
N ARG A 14 4.57 1.41 10.44
CA ARG A 14 3.52 2.38 10.67
C ARG A 14 2.16 1.75 10.40
N VAL A 15 1.31 1.73 11.43
CA VAL A 15 -0.07 1.29 11.30
C VAL A 15 -0.96 2.50 11.12
N VAL A 16 -1.77 2.49 10.06
CA VAL A 16 -2.78 3.51 9.79
C VAL A 16 -4.15 2.98 10.23
N PRO A 17 -4.81 3.57 11.24
CA PRO A 17 -6.19 3.24 11.56
C PRO A 17 -7.10 3.78 10.45
N VAL A 18 -7.89 2.91 9.82
CA VAL A 18 -8.72 3.28 8.67
C VAL A 18 -10.22 3.11 8.96
N LEU A 19 -10.99 4.15 8.62
CA LEU A 19 -12.44 4.10 8.51
C LEU A 19 -12.83 3.98 7.04
N ALA A 20 -13.45 2.87 6.63
CA ALA A 20 -13.92 2.70 5.26
C ALA A 20 -15.42 3.04 5.19
N CYS A 21 -15.73 4.30 4.90
CA CYS A 21 -17.09 4.85 4.97
C CYS A 21 -17.89 4.70 3.67
N GLY A 22 -17.23 4.34 2.57
CA GLY A 22 -17.90 3.82 1.37
C GLY A 22 -18.26 2.33 1.46
N SER A 23 -17.96 1.68 2.59
CA SER A 23 -18.24 0.25 2.80
C SER A 23 -19.39 0.04 3.80
N PRO A 24 -20.11 -1.09 3.73
CA PRO A 24 -21.12 -1.45 4.72
C PRO A 24 -20.59 -1.48 6.16
N PHE A 25 -21.49 -1.33 7.13
CA PHE A 25 -21.17 -1.53 8.55
C PHE A 25 -20.51 -2.92 8.77
N PRO A 26 -19.51 -3.06 9.66
CA PRO A 26 -19.00 -2.08 10.63
C PRO A 26 -17.77 -1.26 10.17
N ALA A 27 -17.45 -1.16 8.88
CA ALA A 27 -16.15 -0.64 8.45
C ALA A 27 -15.87 0.84 8.81
N CYS A 28 -16.90 1.65 9.00
CA CYS A 28 -16.80 3.07 9.44
C CYS A 28 -17.11 3.26 10.95
N SER A 29 -17.23 2.18 11.74
CA SER A 29 -17.76 2.22 13.12
C SER A 29 -16.75 2.62 14.21
N GLY A 30 -15.49 2.87 13.88
CA GLY A 30 -14.43 3.16 14.85
C GLY A 30 -13.91 1.94 15.64
N GLN A 31 -14.44 0.73 15.40
CA GLN A 31 -13.95 -0.50 16.03
C GLN A 31 -12.44 -0.73 15.84
N ILE A 32 -11.88 -0.21 14.75
CA ILE A 32 -10.45 -0.30 14.45
C ILE A 32 -9.57 0.30 15.57
N PHE A 33 -10.07 1.33 16.27
CA PHE A 33 -9.33 1.99 17.34
C PHE A 33 -9.07 1.08 18.55
N ASN A 34 -9.86 0.03 18.74
CA ASN A 34 -9.61 -0.96 19.78
C ASN A 34 -8.33 -1.76 19.50
N TRP A 35 -8.01 -1.99 18.22
CA TRP A 35 -6.82 -2.73 17.83
C TRP A 35 -5.58 -1.84 17.82
N THR A 36 -5.71 -0.59 17.35
CA THR A 36 -4.59 0.35 17.21
C THR A 36 -4.28 1.17 18.47
N GLY A 37 -5.23 1.36 19.39
CA GLY A 37 -5.12 2.33 20.49
C GLY A 37 -4.00 2.09 21.50
N ASN A 38 -3.54 0.84 21.68
CA ASN A 38 -2.45 0.47 22.60
C ASN A 38 -1.28 -0.22 21.87
N LEU A 39 -1.10 0.10 20.58
CA LEU A 39 -0.07 -0.55 19.80
C LEU A 39 1.33 -0.17 20.32
N SER A 40 2.14 -1.18 20.56
CA SER A 40 3.54 -1.02 20.91
C SER A 40 4.33 -2.19 20.38
N LYS A 41 5.66 -2.10 20.38
CA LYS A 41 6.54 -3.18 19.90
C LYS A 41 6.48 -4.47 20.73
N TYR A 42 5.72 -4.48 21.83
CA TYR A 42 5.47 -5.64 22.69
C TYR A 42 4.02 -6.13 22.65
N ALA A 43 3.15 -5.45 21.89
CA ALA A 43 1.74 -5.77 21.82
C ALA A 43 1.52 -7.05 20.98
N ASP A 44 0.55 -7.88 21.39
CA ASP A 44 0.24 -9.16 20.75
C ASP A 44 -0.09 -8.99 19.26
N GLN A 45 -0.73 -7.87 18.90
CA GLN A 45 -1.09 -7.48 17.54
C GLN A 45 0.07 -7.56 16.54
N VAL A 46 1.31 -7.36 16.98
CA VAL A 46 2.51 -7.27 16.13
C VAL A 46 3.61 -8.26 16.51
N GLN A 47 3.46 -8.98 17.63
CA GLN A 47 4.50 -9.92 18.09
C GLN A 47 4.70 -11.07 17.12
N TYR A 48 3.63 -11.60 16.51
CA TYR A 48 3.77 -12.70 15.55
C TYR A 48 4.64 -12.27 14.35
N THR A 49 4.35 -11.12 13.74
CA THR A 49 5.18 -10.54 12.66
C THR A 49 6.65 -10.39 13.07
N ARG A 50 6.91 -9.85 14.26
CA ARG A 50 8.27 -9.67 14.76
C ARG A 50 9.02 -10.99 14.95
N LEU A 51 8.35 -12.03 15.41
CA LEU A 51 8.97 -13.31 15.79
C LEU A 51 9.23 -14.24 14.62
N ILE A 52 8.41 -14.19 13.58
CA ILE A 52 8.53 -15.08 12.43
C ILE A 52 9.45 -14.51 11.35
N PHE A 53 9.58 -13.20 11.24
CA PHE A 53 10.46 -12.58 10.25
C PHE A 53 11.84 -12.29 10.87
N PRO A 54 12.89 -12.08 10.04
CA PRO A 54 14.26 -11.86 10.52
C PRO A 54 14.48 -10.49 11.21
N ILE A 55 13.56 -10.02 12.05
CA ILE A 55 13.52 -8.69 12.63
C ILE A 55 14.25 -8.69 13.99
N ALA A 56 15.42 -8.06 14.04
CA ALA A 56 16.16 -7.86 15.29
C ALA A 56 15.65 -6.62 16.05
N ASP A 57 15.73 -5.46 15.40
CA ASP A 57 15.23 -4.19 15.91
C ASP A 57 13.87 -3.88 15.29
N PHE A 58 12.87 -3.70 16.14
CA PHE A 58 11.49 -3.48 15.77
C PHE A 58 10.94 -2.23 16.45
N GLU A 59 10.44 -1.32 15.63
CA GLU A 59 9.70 -0.14 16.06
C GLU A 59 8.34 -0.13 15.37
N VAL A 60 7.34 0.39 16.10
CA VAL A 60 5.98 0.53 15.58
C VAL A 60 5.38 1.83 16.08
N ASP A 61 4.73 2.55 15.19
CA ASP A 61 3.93 3.73 15.50
C ASP A 61 2.54 3.63 14.86
N VAL A 62 1.63 4.48 15.35
CA VAL A 62 0.28 4.60 14.85
C VAL A 62 0.12 5.98 14.23
N ARG A 63 -0.23 6.01 12.95
CA ARG A 63 -0.54 7.24 12.22
C ARG A 63 -1.89 7.80 12.68
N ASP A 64 -2.10 9.10 12.46
CA ASP A 64 -3.43 9.69 12.49
C ASP A 64 -4.40 8.92 11.57
N THR A 65 -5.66 8.85 11.99
CA THR A 65 -6.74 8.15 11.28
C THR A 65 -6.86 8.62 9.83
N TYR A 66 -7.09 7.67 8.93
CA TYR A 66 -7.43 7.93 7.54
C TYR A 66 -8.84 7.43 7.24
N THR A 67 -9.60 8.19 6.45
CA THR A 67 -10.94 7.80 6.00
C THR A 67 -10.90 7.51 4.51
N THR A 68 -11.31 6.31 4.10
CA THR A 68 -11.46 5.93 2.70
C THR A 68 -12.93 5.81 2.31
N GLN A 69 -13.24 6.15 1.06
CA GLN A 69 -14.55 5.90 0.44
C GLN A 69 -14.56 4.62 -0.41
N ALA A 70 -13.49 3.82 -0.37
CA ALA A 70 -13.45 2.55 -1.08
C ALA A 70 -14.55 1.58 -0.58
N ASN A 71 -15.17 0.88 -1.53
CA ASN A 71 -16.11 -0.21 -1.23
C ASN A 71 -15.35 -1.54 -1.08
N LEU A 72 -15.03 -1.93 0.15
CA LEU A 72 -14.26 -3.14 0.48
C LEU A 72 -15.09 -4.44 0.39
N THR A 73 -16.31 -4.39 -0.16
CA THR A 73 -17.01 -5.59 -0.65
C THR A 73 -16.58 -5.97 -2.08
N GLU A 74 -15.76 -5.15 -2.74
CA GLU A 74 -15.30 -5.34 -4.11
C GLU A 74 -13.76 -5.39 -4.17
N LYS A 75 -13.21 -6.18 -5.09
CA LYS A 75 -11.75 -6.31 -5.30
C LYS A 75 -11.11 -4.98 -5.72
N SER A 76 -11.78 -4.24 -6.59
CA SER A 76 -11.39 -2.88 -7.02
C SER A 76 -11.27 -1.92 -5.84
N GLY A 77 -12.16 -2.04 -4.84
CA GLY A 77 -12.11 -1.27 -3.60
C GLY A 77 -10.87 -1.56 -2.76
N TRP A 78 -10.45 -2.83 -2.66
CA TRP A 78 -9.19 -3.20 -2.00
C TRP A 78 -7.96 -2.66 -2.74
N SER A 79 -7.97 -2.71 -4.08
CA SER A 79 -6.88 -2.16 -4.90
C SER A 79 -6.78 -0.64 -4.74
N SER A 80 -7.92 0.05 -4.79
CA SER A 80 -8.02 1.48 -4.51
C SER A 80 -7.49 1.82 -3.11
N PHE A 81 -7.90 1.07 -2.09
CA PHE A 81 -7.45 1.28 -0.72
C PHE A 81 -5.93 1.10 -0.57
N LEU A 82 -5.33 0.08 -1.20
CA LEU A 82 -3.88 -0.11 -1.18
C LEU A 82 -3.15 1.08 -1.84
N ARG A 83 -3.62 1.56 -2.99
CA ARG A 83 -3.05 2.74 -3.67
C ARG A 83 -3.11 3.99 -2.79
N GLU A 84 -4.23 4.21 -2.11
CA GLU A 84 -4.39 5.34 -1.19
C GLU A 84 -3.35 5.28 -0.06
N ILE A 85 -3.14 4.11 0.56
CA ILE A 85 -2.14 3.96 1.63
C ILE A 85 -0.70 4.10 1.09
N ASP A 86 -0.41 3.71 -0.15
CA ASP A 86 0.91 3.97 -0.75
C ASP A 86 1.12 5.46 -1.03
N LEU A 87 0.08 6.19 -1.45
CA LEU A 87 0.12 7.64 -1.55
C LEU A 87 0.40 8.29 -0.18
N LEU A 88 -0.26 7.84 0.89
CA LEU A 88 0.02 8.31 2.26
C LEU A 88 1.48 8.08 2.63
N ARG A 89 2.02 6.87 2.40
CA ARG A 89 3.42 6.54 2.70
C ARG A 89 4.40 7.47 2.00
N ARG A 90 4.13 7.83 0.75
CA ARG A 90 5.00 8.67 -0.08
C ARG A 90 4.92 10.16 0.24
N THR A 91 3.83 10.59 0.86
CA THR A 91 3.54 12.02 1.10
C THR A 91 3.61 12.41 2.57
N ASP A 92 3.47 11.46 3.49
CA ASP A 92 3.64 11.72 4.92
C ASP A 92 5.06 12.27 5.19
N PRO A 93 5.20 13.40 5.92
CA PRO A 93 6.50 14.04 6.16
C PRO A 93 7.56 13.14 6.80
N ASP A 94 7.12 12.13 7.55
CA ASP A 94 7.93 11.14 8.26
C ASP A 94 7.67 9.71 7.77
N GLY A 95 7.06 9.56 6.59
CA GLY A 95 6.80 8.26 5.94
C GLY A 95 8.04 7.51 5.45
N PRO A 96 9.10 8.17 4.94
CA PRO A 96 10.28 7.47 4.45
C PRO A 96 10.89 6.50 5.46
N GLY A 97 11.31 5.33 4.99
CA GLY A 97 11.90 4.30 5.87
C GLY A 97 10.91 3.39 6.60
N HIS A 98 9.60 3.57 6.43
CA HIS A 98 8.58 2.76 7.11
C HIS A 98 7.88 1.77 6.17
N TYR A 99 7.50 0.62 6.72
CA TYR A 99 6.45 -0.24 6.18
C TYR A 99 5.09 0.28 6.64
N TYR A 100 4.15 0.45 5.72
CA TYR A 100 2.80 0.92 6.01
C TYR A 100 1.81 -0.24 6.00
N TYR A 101 0.99 -0.32 7.04
CA TYR A 101 -0.16 -1.21 7.11
C TYR A 101 -1.45 -0.42 7.36
N GLY A 102 -2.31 -0.33 6.34
CA GLY A 102 -3.65 0.23 6.47
C GLY A 102 -4.60 -0.76 7.15
N ALA A 103 -4.84 -0.57 8.44
CA ALA A 103 -5.66 -1.46 9.23
C ALA A 103 -7.12 -1.04 9.19
N VAL A 104 -8.03 -1.93 8.78
CA VAL A 104 -9.46 -1.63 8.60
C VAL A 104 -10.36 -2.68 9.22
N THR A 105 -11.45 -2.27 9.87
CA THR A 105 -12.50 -3.21 10.27
C THR A 105 -13.21 -3.72 9.02
N LEU A 106 -13.25 -5.03 8.80
CA LEU A 106 -13.91 -5.59 7.62
C LEU A 106 -15.41 -5.24 7.58
N PRO A 107 -15.94 -4.77 6.44
CA PRO A 107 -17.37 -4.59 6.29
C PRO A 107 -18.08 -5.94 6.22
N GLN A 108 -19.37 -5.95 6.55
CA GLN A 108 -20.23 -7.08 6.24
C GLN A 108 -20.21 -7.35 4.73
N GLY A 109 -19.96 -8.61 4.35
CA GLY A 109 -19.95 -9.04 2.95
C GLY A 109 -18.60 -8.89 2.24
N SER A 110 -17.53 -8.48 2.93
CA SER A 110 -16.19 -8.54 2.34
C SER A 110 -15.76 -9.99 2.07
N ALA A 111 -15.30 -10.27 0.85
CA ALA A 111 -14.71 -11.56 0.50
C ALA A 111 -13.18 -11.62 0.74
N TRP A 112 -12.56 -10.49 1.07
CA TRP A 112 -11.12 -10.34 1.23
C TRP A 112 -10.77 -9.91 2.67
N GLY A 113 -9.52 -10.16 3.06
CA GLY A 113 -9.01 -9.89 4.41
C GLY A 113 -7.80 -8.97 4.46
N GLY A 114 -7.07 -8.84 3.36
CA GLY A 114 -5.85 -8.06 3.20
C GLY A 114 -5.42 -8.04 1.74
N LEU A 115 -4.46 -7.17 1.45
CA LEU A 115 -3.78 -7.05 0.17
C LEU A 115 -2.43 -6.35 0.36
N GLY A 116 -1.36 -6.97 -0.17
CA GLY A 116 -0.02 -6.40 -0.13
C GLY A 116 0.66 -6.26 -1.50
N TYR A 117 1.53 -5.27 -1.63
CA TYR A 117 2.51 -5.27 -2.73
C TYR A 117 3.62 -6.29 -2.49
N ILE A 118 4.08 -6.92 -3.57
CA ILE A 118 5.24 -7.81 -3.54
C ILE A 118 6.52 -6.97 -3.55
N GLY A 119 7.30 -7.08 -2.47
CA GLY A 119 8.62 -6.43 -2.35
C GLY A 119 8.58 -4.90 -2.24
N ARG A 120 7.42 -4.30 -1.95
CA ARG A 120 7.25 -2.87 -1.64
C ARG A 120 6.66 -2.68 -0.24
N PRO A 121 6.91 -1.57 0.45
CA PRO A 121 6.62 -1.41 1.87
C PRO A 121 5.18 -0.93 2.17
N THR A 122 4.18 -1.42 1.44
CA THR A 122 2.79 -1.00 1.63
C THR A 122 1.86 -2.21 1.56
N SER A 123 1.00 -2.34 2.55
CA SER A 123 -0.07 -3.34 2.62
C SER A 123 -1.30 -2.78 3.34
N VAL A 124 -2.42 -3.48 3.19
CA VAL A 124 -3.68 -3.17 3.86
C VAL A 124 -4.35 -4.43 4.35
N GLY A 125 -5.16 -4.36 5.42
CA GLY A 125 -5.86 -5.55 5.90
C GLY A 125 -6.62 -5.39 7.21
N ARG A 126 -7.24 -6.49 7.63
CA ARG A 126 -8.01 -6.57 8.87
C ARG A 126 -7.13 -6.50 10.12
N PRO A 127 -7.68 -6.11 11.30
CA PRO A 127 -6.94 -6.10 12.57
C PRO A 127 -6.67 -7.53 13.10
N SER A 128 -5.69 -8.22 12.52
CA SER A 128 -5.27 -9.58 12.90
C SER A 128 -3.75 -9.69 12.83
N GLU A 129 -3.11 -10.26 13.86
CA GLU A 129 -1.66 -10.47 13.88
C GLU A 129 -1.19 -11.36 12.71
N PHE A 130 -2.01 -12.35 12.33
CA PHE A 130 -1.72 -13.27 11.23
C PHE A 130 -1.88 -12.60 9.87
N THR A 131 -2.94 -11.80 9.68
CA THR A 131 -3.12 -11.06 8.42
C THR A 131 -2.03 -10.02 8.26
N LEU A 132 -1.76 -9.21 9.29
CA LEU A 132 -0.65 -8.28 9.27
C LEU A 132 0.65 -8.98 8.87
N ALA A 133 0.98 -10.12 9.49
CA ALA A 133 2.19 -10.84 9.16
C ALA A 133 2.18 -11.39 7.71
N HIS A 134 1.05 -11.90 7.23
CA HIS A 134 0.88 -12.37 5.86
C HIS A 134 1.16 -11.23 4.86
N GLU A 135 0.53 -10.07 5.05
CA GLU A 135 0.72 -8.93 4.15
C GLU A 135 2.14 -8.36 4.22
N ILE A 136 2.75 -8.31 5.41
CA ILE A 136 4.17 -7.97 5.55
C ILE A 136 5.05 -9.00 4.85
N GLY A 137 4.65 -10.27 4.81
CA GLY A 137 5.32 -11.29 4.02
C GLY A 137 5.39 -10.93 2.53
N HIS A 138 4.29 -10.46 1.95
CA HIS A 138 4.28 -9.92 0.58
C HIS A 138 5.24 -8.73 0.44
N ASN A 139 5.22 -7.78 1.38
CA ASN A 139 6.15 -6.64 1.38
C ASN A 139 7.63 -7.07 1.49
N LEU A 140 7.90 -8.26 2.04
CA LEU A 140 9.21 -8.92 2.10
C LEU A 140 9.49 -9.85 0.91
N SER A 141 8.78 -9.64 -0.20
CA SER A 141 8.92 -10.35 -1.48
C SER A 141 8.53 -11.83 -1.42
N LEU A 142 7.70 -12.23 -0.46
CA LEU A 142 7.18 -13.60 -0.40
C LEU A 142 5.94 -13.74 -1.29
N ARG A 143 5.85 -14.89 -1.97
CA ARG A 143 4.66 -15.33 -2.72
C ARG A 143 3.95 -16.44 -1.95
N HIS A 144 2.74 -16.78 -2.38
CA HIS A 144 1.92 -17.72 -1.64
C HIS A 144 2.48 -19.15 -1.63
N ALA A 145 2.40 -19.84 -0.49
CA ALA A 145 2.71 -21.25 -0.39
C ALA A 145 1.52 -22.12 -0.86
N PRO A 146 1.75 -23.33 -1.40
CA PRO A 146 0.74 -24.14 -2.08
C PRO A 146 -0.22 -24.88 -1.12
N CYS A 147 -1.04 -24.14 -0.36
CA CYS A 147 -2.12 -24.69 0.45
C CYS A 147 -3.30 -23.71 0.57
N GLY A 148 -4.53 -24.23 0.44
CA GLY A 148 -5.76 -23.43 0.59
C GLY A 148 -6.21 -22.70 -0.67
N GLY A 149 -5.60 -23.00 -1.82
CA GLY A 149 -5.96 -22.44 -3.12
C GLY A 149 -5.65 -20.95 -3.34
N PRO A 150 -4.55 -20.38 -2.82
CA PRO A 150 -4.20 -19.00 -3.13
C PRO A 150 -3.79 -18.84 -4.61
N SER A 151 -4.04 -17.65 -5.15
CA SER A 151 -3.43 -17.19 -6.41
C SER A 151 -1.92 -16.97 -6.24
N GLY A 152 -1.18 -16.70 -7.32
CA GLY A 152 0.21 -16.25 -7.19
C GLY A 152 1.14 -17.21 -6.43
N THR A 153 0.86 -18.52 -6.48
CA THR A 153 1.64 -19.53 -5.74
C THR A 153 3.11 -19.52 -6.17
N ASP A 154 4.02 -19.56 -5.20
CA ASP A 154 5.45 -19.71 -5.43
C ASP A 154 5.76 -21.09 -6.00
N GLN A 155 6.07 -21.12 -7.30
CA GLN A 155 6.41 -22.34 -8.03
C GLN A 155 7.69 -23.02 -7.53
N ASN A 156 8.54 -22.28 -6.82
CA ASN A 156 9.79 -22.78 -6.26
C ASN A 156 9.63 -23.23 -4.79
N TYR A 157 8.43 -23.14 -4.22
CA TYR A 157 8.20 -23.56 -2.84
C TYR A 157 8.44 -25.07 -2.69
N PRO A 158 9.37 -25.52 -1.83
CA PRO A 158 9.89 -26.89 -1.88
C PRO A 158 8.99 -27.91 -1.18
N TYR A 159 8.01 -27.47 -0.38
CA TYR A 159 7.21 -28.38 0.45
C TYR A 159 5.77 -28.46 -0.07
N SER A 160 5.43 -29.62 -0.64
CA SER A 160 4.08 -29.90 -1.13
C SER A 160 3.02 -29.66 -0.06
N GLY A 161 1.90 -29.05 -0.41
CA GLY A 161 0.82 -28.77 0.54
C GLY A 161 1.16 -27.70 1.57
N GLY A 162 2.19 -26.87 1.31
CA GLY A 162 2.50 -25.68 2.08
C GLY A 162 3.03 -25.95 3.49
N PHE A 163 3.73 -27.06 3.75
CA PHE A 163 4.34 -27.33 5.06
C PHE A 163 5.61 -26.51 5.30
N ILE A 164 6.03 -26.33 6.57
CA ILE A 164 7.14 -25.42 6.94
C ILE A 164 8.56 -26.00 6.82
N GLY A 165 8.71 -27.29 6.50
CA GLY A 165 10.01 -27.93 6.25
C GLY A 165 10.87 -28.25 7.48
N LYS A 166 11.01 -27.29 8.40
CA LYS A 166 11.80 -27.41 9.65
C LYS A 166 10.94 -27.15 10.87
N TRP A 167 11.44 -27.56 12.03
CA TRP A 167 10.82 -27.21 13.30
C TRP A 167 10.94 -25.70 13.55
N GLY A 168 9.80 -25.05 13.80
CA GLY A 168 9.76 -23.70 14.32
C GLY A 168 9.76 -23.68 15.85
N TYR A 169 10.02 -22.51 16.42
CA TYR A 169 9.94 -22.28 17.87
C TYR A 169 9.27 -20.93 18.12
N ASP A 170 8.08 -20.95 18.72
CA ASP A 170 7.39 -19.75 19.19
C ASP A 170 7.67 -19.57 20.69
N PRO A 171 8.45 -18.54 21.11
CA PRO A 171 8.72 -18.31 22.52
C PRO A 171 7.47 -17.92 23.32
N ARG A 172 6.36 -17.52 22.67
CA ARG A 172 5.08 -17.19 23.31
C ARG A 172 4.20 -18.40 23.57
N GLY A 173 4.64 -19.59 23.15
CA GLY A 173 3.93 -20.85 23.31
C GLY A 173 3.47 -21.13 24.74
N ALA A 174 2.52 -22.06 24.89
CA ALA A 174 1.76 -22.38 26.11
C ALA A 174 2.40 -21.91 27.44
N SER A 175 1.76 -20.91 28.07
CA SER A 175 2.16 -20.32 29.36
C SER A 175 3.58 -19.71 29.40
N GLY A 176 4.11 -19.25 28.26
CA GLY A 176 5.45 -18.66 28.17
C GLY A 176 6.61 -19.66 28.24
N LEU A 177 6.32 -20.96 28.08
CA LEU A 177 7.31 -22.04 28.10
C LEU A 177 7.92 -22.32 26.71
N GLY A 178 7.46 -21.61 25.69
CA GLY A 178 7.79 -21.85 24.29
C GLY A 178 7.07 -23.06 23.70
N GLU A 179 6.82 -23.03 22.39
CA GLU A 179 6.13 -24.10 21.66
C GLU A 179 6.92 -24.47 20.39
N LEU A 180 7.14 -25.77 20.20
CA LEU A 180 7.72 -26.30 18.98
C LEU A 180 6.64 -26.45 17.90
N LYS A 181 6.90 -25.88 16.72
CA LYS A 181 6.01 -25.94 15.56
C LYS A 181 6.40 -27.13 14.69
N ASN A 182 5.56 -28.16 14.66
CA ASN A 182 5.84 -29.43 13.98
C ASN A 182 5.71 -29.31 12.44
N PRO A 183 6.78 -29.54 11.67
CA PRO A 183 6.74 -29.42 10.21
C PRO A 183 5.81 -30.42 9.51
N GLY A 184 5.41 -31.50 10.19
CA GLY A 184 4.43 -32.47 9.65
C GLY A 184 2.97 -32.03 9.79
N VAL A 185 2.68 -30.92 10.48
CA VAL A 185 1.31 -30.43 10.73
C VAL A 185 1.17 -28.97 10.33
N ILE A 186 2.15 -28.16 10.68
CA ILE A 186 2.12 -26.70 10.53
C ILE A 186 2.33 -26.30 9.07
N LYS A 187 1.56 -25.30 8.66
CA LYS A 187 1.55 -24.73 7.32
C LYS A 187 2.31 -23.40 7.30
N ASP A 188 2.81 -23.05 6.12
CA ASP A 188 3.48 -21.77 5.93
C ASP A 188 2.48 -20.62 6.08
N LEU A 189 2.91 -19.54 6.74
CA LEU A 189 2.14 -18.30 6.90
C LEU A 189 1.60 -17.79 5.56
N MET A 190 2.37 -17.87 4.48
CA MET A 190 1.98 -17.40 3.15
C MET A 190 1.00 -18.36 2.45
N SER A 191 0.44 -19.34 3.17
CA SER A 191 -0.67 -20.15 2.68
C SER A 191 -2.00 -19.70 3.30
N TYR A 192 -3.11 -20.26 2.83
CA TYR A 192 -4.43 -20.06 3.44
C TYR A 192 -4.84 -21.21 4.37
N CYS A 193 -3.87 -22.02 4.80
CA CYS A 193 -4.09 -23.16 5.67
C CYS A 193 -3.58 -22.91 7.07
N ASN A 194 -4.28 -23.48 8.06
CA ASN A 194 -3.95 -23.37 9.47
C ASN A 194 -3.71 -24.77 10.07
N PRO A 195 -2.98 -24.89 11.18
CA PRO A 195 -2.24 -23.84 11.88
C PRO A 195 -0.97 -23.38 11.13
N GLU A 196 -0.63 -22.11 11.27
CA GLU A 196 0.38 -21.40 10.47
C GLU A 196 1.64 -20.97 11.24
N TRP A 197 2.79 -21.07 10.59
CA TRP A 197 4.11 -20.57 11.01
C TRP A 197 4.96 -20.29 9.77
N ILE A 198 6.05 -19.53 9.87
CA ILE A 198 6.95 -19.33 8.73
C ILE A 198 7.74 -20.61 8.40
N SER A 199 7.89 -20.96 7.12
CA SER A 199 8.84 -22.00 6.70
C SER A 199 10.29 -21.53 6.78
N ASP A 200 11.22 -22.48 6.87
CA ASP A 200 12.64 -22.17 6.71
C ASP A 200 12.92 -21.50 5.36
N TYR A 201 12.25 -21.96 4.30
CA TYR A 201 12.33 -21.40 2.96
C TYR A 201 11.93 -19.91 2.89
N HIS A 202 10.76 -19.55 3.41
CA HIS A 202 10.30 -18.16 3.42
C HIS A 202 11.04 -17.29 4.43
N PHE A 203 11.52 -17.86 5.54
CA PHE A 203 12.43 -17.17 6.45
C PHE A 203 13.75 -16.79 5.74
N GLU A 204 14.39 -17.73 5.03
CA GLU A 204 15.62 -17.48 4.29
C GLU A 204 15.42 -16.46 3.16
N LYS A 205 14.29 -16.53 2.43
CA LYS A 205 13.94 -15.55 1.41
C LYS A 205 13.76 -14.14 1.97
N SER A 206 12.98 -13.99 3.04
CA SER A 206 12.77 -12.68 3.67
C SER A 206 14.07 -12.14 4.29
N LEU A 207 14.95 -13.01 4.80
CA LEU A 207 16.28 -12.61 5.27
C LEU A 207 17.17 -12.14 4.12
N ALA A 208 17.17 -12.87 3.00
CA ALA A 208 17.92 -12.47 1.81
C ALA A 208 17.41 -11.13 1.25
N PHE A 209 16.09 -10.93 1.18
CA PHE A 209 15.49 -9.65 0.78
C PHE A 209 15.94 -8.51 1.70
N ARG A 210 15.93 -8.72 3.02
CA ARG A 210 16.35 -7.68 3.97
C ARG A 210 17.87 -7.45 4.03
N ALA A 211 18.69 -8.47 3.74
CA ALA A 211 20.16 -8.37 3.79
C ALA A 211 20.80 -7.90 2.48
N ASN A 212 20.21 -8.24 1.32
CA ASN A 212 20.79 -7.96 0.00
C ASN A 212 20.18 -6.74 -0.71
N GLN A 213 19.36 -5.95 -0.01
CA GLN A 213 18.58 -4.83 -0.58
C GLN A 213 17.43 -5.30 -1.49
N GLY A 214 16.29 -5.65 -0.89
CA GLY A 214 15.02 -5.12 -1.39
C GLY A 214 15.04 -3.59 -1.36
N PRO A 215 14.14 -2.86 -2.03
CA PRO A 215 14.05 -1.41 -1.84
C PRO A 215 13.89 -1.16 -0.34
N SER A 216 14.98 -0.82 0.36
CA SER A 216 14.88 -0.36 1.74
C SER A 216 13.98 0.86 1.66
N PRO A 217 12.94 0.99 2.48
CA PRO A 217 12.14 2.22 2.46
C PRO A 217 13.02 3.46 2.72
N ARG A 218 14.27 3.33 3.20
CA ARG A 218 15.28 4.41 3.24
C ARG A 218 16.10 4.60 1.94
N GLN A 219 16.25 3.56 1.10
CA GLN A 219 16.97 3.65 -0.18
C GLN A 219 16.07 3.97 -1.37
N SER A 220 14.81 3.52 -1.36
CA SER A 220 13.80 3.97 -2.34
C SER A 220 13.51 5.46 -2.19
N ASP A 221 13.71 5.99 -0.99
CA ASP A 221 13.38 7.35 -0.60
C ASP A 221 14.67 8.14 -0.31
N ARG A 222 15.66 8.09 -1.23
CA ARG A 222 16.71 9.13 -1.24
C ARG A 222 15.97 10.46 -1.19
N ILE A 223 16.33 11.30 -0.22
CA ILE A 223 15.67 12.58 0.08
C ILE A 223 15.61 13.45 -1.18
N SER A 224 14.61 13.24 -2.01
CA SER A 224 14.18 14.20 -3.01
C SER A 224 13.50 15.29 -2.21
N GLN A 225 14.01 16.50 -2.33
CA GLN A 225 13.36 17.66 -1.76
C GLN A 225 11.93 17.70 -2.31
N SER A 226 10.93 17.89 -1.45
CA SER A 226 9.56 18.05 -1.93
C SER A 226 9.50 19.27 -2.84
N GLU A 227 8.92 19.08 -4.01
CA GLU A 227 8.72 20.09 -5.04
C GLU A 227 7.30 20.00 -5.57
N ASP A 228 6.90 20.94 -6.43
CA ASP A 228 5.59 20.89 -7.06
C ASP A 228 5.58 19.79 -8.13
N VAL A 229 4.72 18.81 -7.92
CA VAL A 229 4.65 17.61 -8.75
C VAL A 229 3.23 17.34 -9.24
N LEU A 230 3.13 16.68 -10.38
CA LEU A 230 1.93 16.02 -10.86
C LEU A 230 1.95 14.55 -10.43
N ILE A 231 1.00 14.16 -9.58
CA ILE A 231 0.81 12.77 -9.17
C ILE A 231 0.02 12.04 -10.25
N LEU A 232 0.65 11.02 -10.84
CA LEU A 232 0.06 10.08 -11.79
C LEU A 232 -0.01 8.72 -11.13
N TRP A 233 -1.21 8.14 -11.05
CA TRP A 233 -1.42 6.91 -10.29
C TRP A 233 -2.64 6.16 -10.80
N GLY A 234 -2.64 4.85 -10.56
CA GLY A 234 -3.62 3.94 -11.11
C GLY A 234 -3.07 2.53 -11.14
N GLY A 235 -3.58 1.70 -12.05
CA GLY A 235 -3.16 0.32 -12.16
C GLY A 235 -3.90 -0.45 -13.25
N SER A 236 -3.77 -1.77 -13.20
CA SER A 236 -4.52 -2.72 -14.00
C SER A 236 -4.92 -3.88 -13.10
N ASP A 237 -6.19 -4.27 -13.12
CA ASP A 237 -6.64 -5.49 -12.46
C ASP A 237 -7.59 -6.26 -13.37
N GLU A 238 -7.35 -7.56 -13.52
CA GLU A 238 -8.14 -8.46 -14.39
C GLU A 238 -8.32 -7.93 -15.83
N GLY A 239 -7.31 -7.21 -16.30
CA GLY A 239 -7.26 -6.58 -17.62
C GLY A 239 -8.09 -5.31 -17.77
N VAL A 240 -8.54 -4.73 -16.65
CA VAL A 240 -9.21 -3.43 -16.62
C VAL A 240 -8.21 -2.38 -16.13
N LEU A 241 -7.86 -1.45 -17.00
CA LEU A 241 -7.04 -0.29 -16.64
C LEU A 241 -7.82 0.65 -15.72
N THR A 242 -7.12 1.17 -14.71
CA THR A 242 -7.59 2.26 -13.86
C THR A 242 -6.59 3.39 -13.93
N LEU A 243 -7.07 4.60 -14.19
CA LEU A 243 -6.29 5.82 -14.09
C LEU A 243 -7.05 6.76 -13.14
N GLU A 244 -6.44 7.06 -12.00
CA GLU A 244 -7.03 7.93 -11.00
C GLU A 244 -6.82 9.40 -11.41
N PRO A 245 -7.72 10.32 -11.03
CA PRO A 245 -7.53 11.76 -11.20
C PRO A 245 -6.13 12.21 -10.78
N ALA A 246 -5.46 12.93 -11.68
CA ALA A 246 -4.12 13.42 -11.40
C ALA A 246 -4.19 14.58 -10.40
N ILE A 247 -3.19 14.67 -9.53
CA ILE A 247 -3.21 15.66 -8.43
C ILE A 247 -1.93 16.49 -8.49
N HIS A 248 -2.06 17.81 -8.58
CA HIS A 248 -0.93 18.70 -8.32
C HIS A 248 -0.78 18.92 -6.81
N MET A 249 0.38 18.58 -6.27
CA MET A 249 0.70 18.80 -4.86
C MET A 249 2.21 18.95 -4.65
N THR A 250 2.61 19.34 -3.44
CA THR A 250 4.02 19.34 -3.04
C THR A 250 4.39 17.96 -2.48
N ALA A 251 5.26 17.23 -3.17
CA ALA A 251 5.73 15.90 -2.74
C ALA A 251 7.11 15.59 -3.31
N PRO A 252 7.82 14.57 -2.78
CA PRO A 252 9.08 14.11 -3.38
C PRO A 252 8.87 13.55 -4.79
N ALA A 253 9.74 13.92 -5.72
CA ALA A 253 9.70 13.40 -7.09
C ALA A 253 9.96 11.88 -7.15
N VAL A 254 9.16 11.18 -7.94
CA VAL A 254 9.25 9.74 -8.17
C VAL A 254 8.97 9.45 -9.63
N LEU A 255 9.99 9.00 -10.35
CA LEU A 255 9.91 8.61 -11.76
C LEU A 255 10.03 7.08 -11.90
N PRO A 256 9.56 6.51 -13.03
CA PRO A 256 9.81 5.10 -13.34
C PRO A 256 11.31 4.78 -13.31
N VAL A 257 11.66 3.62 -12.74
CA VAL A 257 13.05 3.15 -12.64
C VAL A 257 13.43 2.17 -13.74
N GLU A 258 12.44 1.59 -14.41
CA GLU A 258 12.60 0.65 -15.51
C GLU A 258 11.48 0.83 -16.52
N ASP A 259 11.80 0.60 -17.79
CA ASP A 259 10.79 0.55 -18.85
C ASP A 259 9.91 -0.69 -18.70
N GLY A 260 8.72 -0.64 -19.28
CA GLY A 260 7.81 -1.77 -19.30
C GLY A 260 6.69 -1.63 -20.31
N PRO A 261 5.71 -2.56 -20.29
CA PRO A 261 4.67 -2.63 -21.30
C PRO A 261 3.60 -1.54 -21.16
N TYR A 262 3.57 -0.81 -20.05
CA TYR A 262 2.64 0.29 -19.82
C TYR A 262 3.30 1.63 -20.18
N ARG A 263 2.47 2.59 -20.58
CA ARG A 263 2.92 3.96 -20.86
C ARG A 263 1.88 4.97 -20.37
N VAL A 264 2.33 6.02 -19.69
CA VAL A 264 1.49 7.17 -19.33
C VAL A 264 1.99 8.41 -20.06
N GLU A 265 1.08 9.10 -20.74
CA GLU A 265 1.37 10.23 -21.62
C GLU A 265 0.49 11.42 -21.26
N GLY A 266 1.06 12.62 -21.32
CA GLY A 266 0.33 13.87 -21.16
C GLY A 266 0.39 14.69 -22.43
N PHE A 267 -0.71 15.33 -22.78
CA PHE A 267 -0.84 16.14 -24.00
C PHE A 267 -1.45 17.51 -23.72
N ASN A 268 -1.05 18.50 -24.51
CA ASN A 268 -1.73 19.79 -24.57
C ASN A 268 -2.91 19.79 -25.56
N GLU A 269 -3.63 20.91 -25.64
CA GLU A 269 -4.83 21.06 -26.50
C GLU A 269 -4.52 20.80 -27.99
N ASN A 270 -3.30 21.08 -28.43
CA ASN A 270 -2.84 20.85 -29.80
C ASN A 270 -2.42 19.39 -30.06
N GLY A 271 -2.49 18.51 -29.06
CA GLY A 271 -2.06 17.11 -29.15
C GLY A 271 -0.54 16.93 -29.08
N THR A 272 0.22 17.95 -28.66
CA THR A 272 1.67 17.81 -28.43
C THR A 272 1.91 17.08 -27.12
N SER A 273 2.77 16.05 -27.15
CA SER A 273 3.15 15.33 -25.93
C SER A 273 4.01 16.23 -25.03
N LEU A 274 3.55 16.43 -23.80
CA LEU A 274 4.27 17.14 -22.73
C LEU A 274 5.18 16.19 -21.95
N PHE A 275 4.74 14.94 -21.78
CA PHE A 275 5.54 13.86 -21.20
C PHE A 275 5.09 12.50 -21.75
N SER A 276 5.99 11.52 -21.69
CA SER A 276 5.72 10.12 -22.03
C SER A 276 6.65 9.25 -21.18
N LEU A 277 6.06 8.39 -20.34
CA LEU A 277 6.77 7.56 -19.39
C LEU A 277 6.37 6.09 -19.56
N SER A 278 7.34 5.23 -19.87
CA SER A 278 7.15 3.78 -19.92
C SER A 278 7.50 3.12 -18.59
N PHE A 279 6.75 2.09 -18.21
CA PHE A 279 6.92 1.45 -16.90
C PHE A 279 6.32 0.04 -16.82
N SER A 280 6.71 -0.68 -15.78
CA SER A 280 6.07 -1.91 -15.30
C SER A 280 5.24 -1.63 -14.05
N LEU A 281 4.12 -2.33 -13.89
CA LEU A 281 3.29 -2.22 -12.70
C LEU A 281 3.99 -2.81 -11.47
N THR A 282 3.73 -2.23 -10.30
CA THR A 282 4.06 -2.81 -9.01
C THR A 282 3.11 -3.97 -8.74
N GLU A 283 3.67 -5.18 -8.71
CA GLU A 283 2.92 -6.43 -8.52
C GLU A 283 2.23 -6.51 -7.15
N THR A 284 0.99 -7.00 -7.14
CA THR A 284 0.24 -7.42 -5.95
C THR A 284 0.19 -8.95 -5.84
N GLU A 285 -0.25 -9.47 -4.70
CA GLU A 285 -0.34 -10.92 -4.42
C GLU A 285 -1.19 -11.75 -5.40
N TYR A 286 -2.07 -11.11 -6.18
CA TYR A 286 -2.93 -11.80 -7.15
C TYR A 286 -2.24 -12.10 -8.48
N GLY A 287 -1.12 -11.44 -8.79
CA GLY A 287 -0.27 -11.71 -9.96
C GLY A 287 -0.88 -11.42 -11.34
N SER A 288 -2.15 -11.01 -11.41
CA SER A 288 -2.89 -10.66 -12.64
C SER A 288 -3.06 -9.15 -12.85
N GLY A 289 -2.27 -8.35 -12.15
CA GLY A 289 -2.43 -6.91 -12.08
C GLY A 289 -1.38 -6.25 -11.21
N GLY A 290 -1.57 -4.97 -10.96
CA GLY A 290 -0.68 -4.16 -10.15
C GLY A 290 -1.01 -2.68 -10.27
N ASP A 291 -0.25 -1.88 -9.53
CA ASP A 291 -0.45 -0.43 -9.47
C ASP A 291 0.80 0.33 -9.91
N PHE A 292 0.63 1.59 -10.26
CA PHE A 292 1.73 2.52 -10.45
C PHE A 292 1.49 3.82 -9.69
N TYR A 293 2.59 4.49 -9.37
CA TYR A 293 2.62 5.82 -8.79
C TYR A 293 3.85 6.53 -9.31
N PHE A 294 3.65 7.73 -9.87
CA PHE A 294 4.71 8.65 -10.22
C PHE A 294 4.37 10.05 -9.71
N ALA A 295 5.39 10.75 -9.25
CA ALA A 295 5.34 12.15 -8.86
C ALA A 295 6.30 12.90 -9.79
N LEU A 296 5.76 13.43 -10.89
CA LEU A 296 6.55 14.10 -11.92
C LEU A 296 6.81 15.53 -11.48
N PRO A 297 8.07 15.99 -11.39
CA PRO A 297 8.36 17.43 -11.36
C PRO A 297 7.69 18.08 -12.57
N PHE A 298 6.75 18.98 -12.32
CA PHE A 298 5.95 19.58 -13.38
C PHE A 298 6.07 21.09 -13.27
N GLU A 299 6.91 21.68 -14.13
CA GLU A 299 7.08 23.13 -14.16
C GLU A 299 5.73 23.81 -14.36
N ALA A 300 5.46 24.88 -13.61
CA ALA A 300 4.15 25.55 -13.58
C ALA A 300 3.63 25.93 -14.98
N GLY A 301 4.50 26.26 -15.93
CA GLY A 301 4.11 26.58 -17.31
C GLY A 301 3.61 25.38 -18.13
N ALA A 302 4.10 24.17 -17.86
CA ALA A 302 3.62 22.95 -18.53
C ALA A 302 2.34 22.40 -17.87
N ALA A 303 2.13 22.67 -16.58
CA ALA A 303 0.90 22.36 -15.83
C ALA A 303 -0.34 22.98 -16.48
N ASP A 304 -0.25 24.28 -16.81
CA ASP A 304 -1.36 25.04 -17.39
C ASP A 304 -1.70 24.59 -18.82
N GLU A 305 -0.76 23.95 -19.53
CA GLU A 305 -0.98 23.45 -20.89
C GLU A 305 -1.55 22.03 -20.93
N LEU A 306 -1.51 21.27 -19.83
CA LEU A 306 -1.96 19.89 -19.80
C LEU A 306 -3.49 19.82 -19.88
N THR A 307 -4.00 19.15 -20.91
CA THR A 307 -5.46 19.00 -21.11
C THR A 307 -5.93 17.55 -21.10
N ARG A 308 -5.00 16.60 -21.25
CA ARG A 308 -5.29 15.19 -21.47
C ARG A 308 -4.17 14.32 -20.92
N ILE A 309 -4.52 13.29 -20.15
CA ILE A 309 -3.61 12.23 -19.70
C ILE A 309 -4.13 10.89 -20.23
N GLN A 310 -3.26 10.10 -20.83
CA GLN A 310 -3.58 8.79 -21.36
C GLN A 310 -2.71 7.72 -20.70
N LEU A 311 -3.35 6.64 -20.25
CA LEU A 311 -2.67 5.41 -19.81
C LEU A 311 -2.90 4.32 -20.85
N LEU A 312 -1.81 3.71 -21.27
CA LEU A 312 -1.74 2.63 -22.25
C LEU A 312 -1.19 1.37 -21.59
N GLY A 313 -1.79 0.23 -21.92
CA GLY A 313 -1.34 -1.08 -21.49
C GLY A 313 -1.62 -2.16 -22.53
N PRO A 314 -1.15 -3.40 -22.31
CA PRO A 314 -1.48 -4.54 -23.16
C PRO A 314 -2.98 -4.77 -23.38
N GLU A 315 -3.82 -4.27 -22.48
CA GLU A 315 -5.26 -4.51 -22.42
C GLU A 315 -6.08 -3.37 -23.08
N GLY A 316 -5.43 -2.26 -23.43
CA GLY A 316 -6.05 -1.13 -24.12
C GLY A 316 -5.54 0.21 -23.65
N GLU A 317 -6.43 1.19 -23.65
CA GLU A 317 -6.13 2.56 -23.25
C GLU A 317 -7.28 3.16 -22.43
N ILE A 318 -6.93 4.04 -21.49
CA ILE A 318 -7.87 4.86 -20.72
C ILE A 318 -7.35 6.29 -20.67
N GLU A 319 -8.27 7.25 -20.57
CA GLU A 319 -7.95 8.67 -20.67
C GLU A 319 -8.69 9.48 -19.61
N LEU A 320 -8.00 10.52 -19.12
CA LEU A 320 -8.58 11.62 -18.34
C LEU A 320 -8.46 12.93 -19.11
N GLY A 321 -9.42 13.82 -18.92
CA GLY A 321 -9.51 15.12 -19.56
C GLY A 321 -10.03 15.10 -21.01
N GLY A 322 -9.79 16.21 -21.72
CA GLY A 322 -10.25 16.39 -23.09
C GLY A 322 -11.78 16.36 -23.23
N ALA A 323 -12.29 15.44 -24.04
CA ALA A 323 -13.73 15.25 -24.27
C ALA A 323 -14.39 14.29 -23.28
N VAL A 324 -13.61 13.66 -22.40
CA VAL A 324 -14.09 12.67 -21.42
C VAL A 324 -14.20 13.36 -20.05
N PRO A 325 -15.42 13.48 -19.48
CA PRO A 325 -15.58 13.96 -18.12
C PRO A 325 -14.78 13.05 -17.17
N SER A 326 -13.92 13.65 -16.37
CA SER A 326 -13.16 12.94 -15.34
C SER A 326 -13.86 13.13 -14.00
N PRO A 327 -13.89 12.11 -13.12
CA PRO A 327 -14.53 12.24 -11.83
C PRO A 327 -13.71 13.19 -10.95
N ASP A 328 -14.38 14.17 -10.33
CA ASP A 328 -13.73 15.07 -9.39
C ASP A 328 -13.17 14.27 -8.21
N LEU A 329 -11.97 14.64 -7.76
CA LEU A 329 -11.32 14.05 -6.59
C LEU A 329 -10.86 15.15 -5.66
N ALA A 330 -11.12 14.97 -4.37
CA ALA A 330 -10.63 15.85 -3.31
C ALA A 330 -9.65 15.14 -2.38
N VAL A 331 -8.51 15.76 -2.14
CA VAL A 331 -7.52 15.35 -1.13
C VAL A 331 -7.65 16.28 0.06
N VAL A 332 -8.08 15.73 1.19
CA VAL A 332 -8.23 16.47 2.45
C VAL A 332 -6.99 16.24 3.30
N THR A 333 -6.30 17.31 3.66
CA THR A 333 -5.01 17.27 4.38
C THR A 333 -5.10 18.05 5.68
N ASN A 334 -4.59 17.50 6.77
CA ASN A 334 -4.49 18.22 8.04
C ASN A 334 -3.41 19.31 7.94
N ARG A 335 -3.76 20.56 8.25
CA ARG A 335 -2.83 21.70 8.15
C ARG A 335 -1.66 21.64 9.13
N GLN A 336 -1.88 21.08 10.30
CA GLN A 336 -0.87 21.06 11.35
C GLN A 336 0.17 19.98 11.11
N THR A 337 -0.28 18.80 10.65
CA THR A 337 0.61 17.65 10.45
C THR A 337 1.07 17.48 9.01
N GLY A 338 0.42 18.13 8.04
CA GLY A 338 0.69 17.94 6.61
C GLY A 338 0.24 16.57 6.08
N ARG A 339 -0.50 15.79 6.89
CA ARG A 339 -0.92 14.42 6.54
C ARG A 339 -2.30 14.39 5.89
N ILE A 340 -2.43 13.60 4.83
CA ILE A 340 -3.72 13.37 4.15
C ILE A 340 -4.66 12.58 5.10
N GLN A 341 -5.87 13.07 5.31
CA GLN A 341 -6.89 12.48 6.18
C GLN A 341 -7.97 11.73 5.40
N SER A 342 -8.22 12.11 4.14
CA SER A 342 -9.22 11.46 3.30
C SER A 342 -8.97 11.77 1.83
N ILE A 343 -9.32 10.81 0.98
CA ILE A 343 -9.47 11.01 -0.47
C ILE A 343 -10.93 10.75 -0.80
N ILE A 344 -11.57 11.74 -1.42
CA ILE A 344 -13.00 11.71 -1.76
C ILE A 344 -13.09 11.72 -3.27
N ARG A 345 -13.53 10.60 -3.85
CA ARG A 345 -13.89 10.53 -5.28
C ARG A 345 -15.32 11.03 -5.45
N GLU A 346 -15.63 11.56 -6.62
CA GLU A 346 -16.91 12.21 -6.93
C GLU A 346 -17.18 13.37 -5.97
N TRP A 347 -16.17 14.22 -5.77
CA TRP A 347 -16.30 15.38 -4.88
C TRP A 347 -17.47 16.28 -5.31
N ASP A 348 -18.29 16.68 -4.34
CA ASP A 348 -19.39 17.64 -4.52
C ASP A 348 -19.15 18.85 -3.61
N GLU A 349 -19.27 20.06 -4.16
CA GLU A 349 -19.15 21.32 -3.42
C GLU A 349 -20.21 21.50 -2.33
N THR A 350 -21.28 20.68 -2.32
CA THR A 350 -22.24 20.63 -1.20
C THR A 350 -21.61 20.18 0.13
N LEU A 351 -20.39 19.63 0.11
CA LEU A 351 -19.61 19.26 1.29
C LEU A 351 -18.97 20.49 2.00
N LEU A 352 -19.18 21.71 1.50
CA LEU A 352 -18.82 22.97 2.17
C LEU A 352 -19.81 23.34 3.30
N PRO A 353 -19.38 24.09 4.35
CA PRO A 353 -18.04 24.59 4.58
C PRO A 353 -17.11 23.53 5.17
N ILE A 354 -15.85 23.58 4.75
CA ILE A 354 -14.81 22.68 5.24
C ILE A 354 -14.15 23.29 6.49
N SER A 355 -13.76 22.44 7.43
CA SER A 355 -13.06 22.85 8.66
C SER A 355 -11.83 23.72 8.37
N PRO A 356 -11.55 24.77 9.16
CA PRO A 356 -10.34 25.58 9.01
C PRO A 356 -9.04 24.83 9.35
N GLU A 357 -9.16 23.62 9.93
CA GLU A 357 -8.03 22.76 10.30
C GLU A 357 -7.48 21.95 9.13
N VAL A 358 -8.18 21.94 7.99
CA VAL A 358 -7.78 21.17 6.80
C VAL A 358 -7.56 22.05 5.58
N ASP A 359 -6.68 21.58 4.71
CA ASP A 359 -6.53 22.04 3.34
C ASP A 359 -7.15 21.02 2.40
N VAL A 360 -7.86 21.49 1.38
CA VAL A 360 -8.48 20.61 0.38
C VAL A 360 -7.95 20.96 -0.99
N LEU A 361 -7.36 19.97 -1.66
CA LEU A 361 -7.03 20.04 -3.08
C LEU A 361 -8.15 19.34 -3.83
N VAL A 362 -8.80 20.03 -4.77
CA VAL A 362 -9.83 19.47 -5.64
C VAL A 362 -9.27 19.42 -7.05
N THR A 363 -9.25 18.23 -7.65
CA THR A 363 -8.86 18.01 -9.04
C THR A 363 -10.07 17.60 -9.87
N ASP A 364 -10.16 18.11 -11.08
CA ASP A 364 -11.15 17.72 -12.10
C ASP A 364 -10.66 16.54 -12.96
N GLY A 365 -9.58 15.88 -12.55
CA GLY A 365 -8.89 14.85 -13.33
C GLY A 365 -7.54 15.30 -13.89
N ILE A 366 -7.40 16.59 -14.18
CA ILE A 366 -6.19 17.18 -14.79
C ILE A 366 -5.72 18.39 -13.99
N SER A 367 -6.60 19.36 -13.79
CA SER A 367 -6.32 20.62 -13.12
C SER A 367 -6.68 20.53 -11.64
N THR A 368 -5.76 20.93 -10.77
CA THR A 368 -6.00 20.95 -9.33
C THR A 368 -6.10 22.38 -8.81
N ARG A 369 -7.15 22.67 -8.05
CA ARG A 369 -7.32 23.93 -7.31
C ARG A 369 -7.31 23.67 -5.81
N ARG A 370 -6.83 24.64 -5.03
CA ARG A 370 -6.82 24.58 -3.57
C ARG A 370 -8.01 25.35 -2.99
N ILE A 371 -8.74 24.70 -2.09
CA ILE A 371 -9.76 25.31 -1.24
C ILE A 371 -9.18 25.44 0.17
N ILE A 372 -9.05 26.68 0.64
CA ILE A 372 -8.50 27.01 1.96
C ILE A 372 -9.68 27.12 2.92
N GLY A 373 -9.80 26.20 3.89
CA GLY A 373 -10.82 26.31 4.94
C GLY A 373 -10.69 27.62 5.71
N GLY A 374 -11.79 28.37 5.81
CA GLY A 374 -11.90 29.59 6.63
C GLY A 374 -11.84 30.95 5.91
N MET A 375 -11.93 31.02 4.57
CA MET A 375 -12.18 32.31 3.88
C MET A 375 -13.54 32.30 3.18
N GLU A 376 -14.46 33.11 3.70
CA GLU A 376 -15.49 33.79 2.89
C GLU A 376 -14.84 34.84 1.99
#